data_AF-A0A3D0M472-F1
#
_entry.id   AF-A0A3D0M472-F1
#
_cell.length_a   1.000
_cell.length_b   1.000
_cell.length_c   1.000
_cell.angle_alpha   90.00
_cell.angle_beta   90.00
_cell.angle_gamma   90.00
#
_symmetry.space_group_name_H-M   'P 1'
#
loop_
_entity.id
_entity.type
_entity.pdbx_description
1 polymer ?
#
loop_
_entity_poly.entity_id
_entity_poly.type
_entity_poly.pdbx_seq_one_letter_code
_entity_poly.pdbx_strand_id
1 'polypeptide(L)'
;MEKEINAGYTITDRLSVGNSEFVIGQRDTELVPFVTWQCRKGEKGYFWGHYLGDRLTALEDLCNRALDEIHHLKLLQQEQGNITKPERPVKKRHEPER
;
A
#
# COMPACT_ATOMS: atom_id res chain seq x y z
N MET A 1 26.90 6.06 1.02
CA MET A 1 25.54 5.67 1.44
C MET A 1 25.65 4.30 2.06
N GLU A 2 25.15 4.13 3.28
CA GLU A 2 25.09 2.82 3.92
C GLU A 2 24.11 1.94 3.14
N LYS A 3 24.52 0.71 2.82
CA LYS A 3 23.64 -0.25 2.18
C LYS A 3 22.63 -0.70 3.23
N GLU A 4 21.36 -0.44 2.99
CA GLU A 4 20.30 -0.99 3.82
C GLU A 4 20.13 -2.47 3.48
N ILE A 5 20.21 -3.32 4.51
CA ILE A 5 20.14 -4.78 4.35
C ILE A 5 19.03 -5.30 5.26
N ASN A 6 18.09 -6.04 4.67
CA ASN A 6 17.06 -6.74 5.41
C ASN A 6 17.11 -8.23 5.08
N ALA A 7 17.11 -9.08 6.11
CA ALA A 7 17.18 -10.53 5.96
C ALA A 7 18.26 -11.00 4.95
N GLY A 8 19.41 -10.32 4.85
CA GLY A 8 20.48 -10.61 3.90
C GLY A 8 20.23 -10.23 2.44
N TYR A 9 19.22 -9.42 2.14
CA TYR A 9 18.99 -8.77 0.85
C TYR A 9 19.33 -7.29 0.96
N THR A 10 20.04 -6.76 -0.03
CA THR A 10 20.32 -5.32 -0.14
C THR A 10 19.12 -4.61 -0.73
N ILE A 11 18.60 -3.58 -0.08
CA ILE A 11 17.50 -2.79 -0.62
C ILE A 11 17.99 -1.96 -1.80
N THR A 12 17.36 -2.15 -2.96
CA THR A 12 17.75 -1.52 -4.23
C THR A 12 16.73 -0.47 -4.70
N ASP A 13 15.45 -0.67 -4.40
CA ASP A 13 14.36 0.17 -4.87
C ASP A 13 13.37 0.43 -3.76
N ARG A 14 12.66 1.55 -3.88
CA ARG A 14 11.72 2.04 -2.89
C ARG A 14 10.61 2.84 -3.54
N LEU A 15 9.39 2.63 -3.08
CA LEU A 15 8.21 3.36 -3.50
C LEU A 15 7.31 3.63 -2.29
N SER A 16 7.12 4.90 -1.93
CA SER A 16 6.29 5.29 -0.80
C SER A 16 4.89 5.71 -1.26
N VAL A 17 3.85 5.19 -0.62
CA VAL A 17 2.44 5.54 -0.86
C VAL A 17 1.79 5.81 0.50
N GLY A 18 1.41 7.07 0.74
CA GLY A 18 0.86 7.48 2.04
C GLY A 18 1.84 7.21 3.19
N ASN A 19 1.42 6.36 4.14
CA ASN A 19 2.24 5.92 5.27
C ASN A 19 2.91 4.55 5.04
N SER A 20 2.63 3.91 3.90
CA SER A 20 3.24 2.65 3.49
C SER A 20 4.44 2.91 2.58
N GLU A 21 5.40 2.01 2.62
CA GLU A 21 6.55 2.01 1.73
C GLU A 21 6.81 0.58 1.27
N PHE A 22 7.08 0.44 -0.02
CA PHE A 22 7.35 -0.84 -0.66
C PHE A 22 8.77 -0.82 -1.17
N VAL A 23 9.49 -1.92 -1.00
CA VAL A 23 10.90 -2.01 -1.37
C VAL A 23 11.19 -3.29 -2.13
N ILE A 24 12.25 -3.25 -2.95
CA ILE A 24 12.87 -4.46 -3.50
C ILE A 24 14.19 -4.70 -2.77
N GLY A 25 14.35 -5.90 -2.23
CA GLY A 25 15.62 -6.46 -1.79
C GLY A 25 16.22 -7.35 -2.87
N GLN A 26 17.52 -7.21 -3.12
CA GLN A 26 18.28 -8.07 -4.01
C GLN A 26 19.39 -8.81 -3.25
N ARG A 27 19.55 -10.10 -3.55
CA ARG A 27 20.65 -10.94 -3.11
C ARG A 27 21.23 -11.68 -4.30
N ASP A 28 22.54 -11.89 -4.28
CA ASP A 28 23.24 -12.74 -5.24
C ASP A 28 23.03 -14.22 -4.85
N THR A 29 21.92 -14.82 -5.33
CA THR A 29 21.57 -16.23 -5.11
C THR A 29 20.82 -16.78 -6.33
N GLU A 30 20.96 -18.07 -6.61
CA GLU A 30 20.42 -18.69 -7.82
C GLU A 30 18.90 -18.96 -7.78
N LEU A 31 18.29 -19.06 -6.58
CA LEU A 31 16.89 -19.48 -6.45
C LEU A 31 15.90 -18.32 -6.30
N VAL A 32 16.20 -17.38 -5.39
CA VAL A 32 15.31 -16.27 -5.02
C VAL A 32 16.11 -14.98 -4.87
N PRO A 33 16.69 -14.47 -5.98
CA PRO A 33 17.53 -13.27 -5.97
C PRO A 33 16.78 -12.01 -5.56
N PHE A 34 15.44 -11.98 -5.69
CA PHE A 34 14.64 -10.80 -5.38
C PHE A 34 13.60 -11.09 -4.32
N VAL A 35 13.26 -10.06 -3.55
CA VAL A 35 12.15 -10.06 -2.62
C VAL A 35 11.52 -8.67 -2.59
N THR A 36 10.20 -8.58 -2.52
CA THR A 36 9.52 -7.31 -2.23
C THR A 36 9.02 -7.30 -0.80
N TRP A 37 9.20 -6.19 -0.07
CA TRP A 37 8.64 -6.00 1.27
C TRP A 37 7.80 -4.74 1.35
N GLN A 38 6.94 -4.70 2.35
CA GLN A 38 6.31 -3.48 2.82
C GLN A 38 6.91 -3.09 4.17
N CYS A 39 7.06 -1.80 4.38
CA CYS A 39 7.38 -1.20 5.66
C CYS A 39 6.49 0.02 5.86
N ARG A 40 6.44 0.52 7.09
CA ARG A 40 5.84 1.83 7.35
C ARG A 40 6.88 2.91 7.16
N LYS A 41 6.44 4.05 6.64
CA LYS A 41 7.30 5.20 6.40
C LYS A 41 8.02 5.60 7.69
N GLY A 42 9.36 5.54 7.67
CA GLY A 42 10.21 5.89 8.82
C GLY A 42 10.36 4.79 9.87
N GLU A 43 9.74 3.62 9.69
CA GLU A 43 9.95 2.45 10.54
C GLU A 43 10.97 1.49 9.91
N LYS A 44 11.77 0.81 10.73
CA LYS A 44 12.79 -0.15 10.28
C LYS A 44 12.26 -1.58 10.07
N GLY A 45 10.95 -1.78 10.27
CA GLY A 45 10.32 -3.10 10.21
C GLY A 45 9.81 -3.42 8.81
N TYR A 46 10.35 -4.48 8.22
CA TYR A 46 9.88 -5.05 6.96
C TYR A 46 8.92 -6.22 7.22
N PHE A 47 7.79 -6.24 6.51
CA PHE A 47 6.76 -7.26 6.62
C PHE A 47 6.19 -7.64 5.24
N TRP A 48 5.51 -8.79 5.20
CA TRP A 48 4.84 -9.35 4.01
C TRP A 48 5.76 -9.41 2.78
N GLY A 49 6.73 -10.33 2.87
CA GLY A 49 7.76 -10.53 1.84
C GLY A 49 7.31 -11.47 0.72
N HIS A 50 7.42 -11.05 -0.54
CA HIS A 50 7.21 -11.91 -1.71
C HIS A 50 8.57 -12.22 -2.36
N TYR A 51 8.97 -13.49 -2.37
CA TYR A 51 10.27 -13.93 -2.92
C TYR A 51 10.13 -14.32 -4.39
N LEU A 52 11.03 -13.80 -5.22
CA LEU A 52 10.87 -13.78 -6.67
C LEU A 52 12.18 -14.17 -7.36
N GLY A 53 12.04 -14.87 -8.49
CA GLY A 53 13.14 -15.35 -9.32
C GLY A 53 13.70 -14.31 -10.31
N ASP A 54 12.90 -13.31 -10.67
CA ASP A 54 13.21 -12.36 -11.74
C ASP A 54 13.02 -10.90 -11.31
N ARG A 55 13.85 -10.02 -11.90
CA ARG A 55 13.87 -8.59 -11.60
C ARG A 55 12.61 -7.87 -12.08
N LEU A 56 12.12 -8.18 -13.28
CA LEU A 56 10.92 -7.56 -13.82
C LEU A 56 9.70 -8.00 -13.04
N THR A 57 9.62 -9.27 -12.64
CA THR A 57 8.54 -9.74 -11.74
C THR A 57 8.58 -9.01 -10.39
N ALA A 58 9.76 -8.75 -9.83
CA ALA A 58 9.89 -7.95 -8.60
C ALA A 58 9.44 -6.49 -8.77
N LEU A 59 9.73 -5.88 -9.92
CA LEU A 59 9.25 -4.54 -10.24
C LEU A 59 7.73 -4.50 -10.46
N GLU A 60 7.18 -5.51 -11.13
CA GLU A 60 5.73 -5.65 -11.32
C GLU A 60 5.01 -5.80 -9.98
N ASP A 61 5.49 -6.69 -9.11
CA ASP A 61 4.95 -6.87 -7.75
C ASP A 61 5.04 -5.57 -6.92
N LEU A 62 6.18 -4.87 -6.98
CA LEU A 62 6.36 -3.58 -6.31
C LEU A 62 5.30 -2.56 -6.77
N CYS A 63 5.08 -2.44 -8.08
CA CYS A 63 4.09 -1.53 -8.66
C CYS A 63 2.66 -1.92 -8.28
N ASN A 64 2.33 -3.21 -8.35
CA ASN A 64 0.99 -3.70 -8.01
C ASN A 64 0.64 -3.40 -6.55
N ARG A 65 1.57 -3.67 -5.61
CA ARG A 65 1.36 -3.37 -4.19
C ARG A 65 1.17 -1.88 -3.92
N ALA A 66 1.92 -1.03 -4.62
CA ALA A 66 1.75 0.41 -4.53
C ALA A 66 0.40 0.88 -5.10
N LEU A 67 -0.04 0.31 -6.22
CA LEU A 67 -1.35 0.60 -6.81
C LEU A 67 -2.49 0.16 -5.89
N ASP A 68 -2.39 -1.01 -5.26
CA ASP A 68 -3.37 -1.49 -4.29
C ASP A 68 -3.53 -0.53 -3.12
N GLU A 69 -2.42 -0.03 -2.57
CA GLU A 69 -2.46 0.97 -1.51
C GLU A 69 -3.06 2.31 -1.99
N ILE A 70 -2.74 2.75 -3.22
CA ILE A 70 -3.38 3.94 -3.82
C ILE A 70 -4.89 3.75 -3.90
N HIS A 71 -5.37 2.58 -4.35
CA HIS A 71 -6.80 2.29 -4.44
C HIS A 71 -7.46 2.27 -3.06
N HIS A 72 -6.81 1.65 -2.08
CA HIS A 72 -7.29 1.60 -0.70
C HIS A 72 -7.42 3.01 -0.09
N LEU A 73 -6.39 3.86 -0.25
CA LEU A 73 -6.44 5.24 0.24
C LEU A 73 -7.52 6.08 -0.46
N LYS A 74 -7.73 5.89 -1.77
CA LYS A 74 -8.83 6.54 -2.50
C LYS A 74 -10.20 6.14 -1.96
N LEU A 75 -10.40 4.86 -1.62
CA LEU A 75 -11.65 4.38 -1.04
C LEU A 75 -11.91 5.04 0.31
N LEU A 76 -10.91 5.06 1.20
CA LEU A 76 -11.00 5.71 2.52
C LEU A 76 -11.34 7.20 2.41
N GLN A 77 -10.78 7.91 1.42
CA GLN A 77 -11.11 9.31 1.17
C GLN A 77 -12.58 9.51 0.74
N GLN A 78 -13.13 8.61 -0.09
CA GLN A 78 -14.53 8.69 -0.50
C GLN A 78 -15.48 8.40 0.67
N GLU A 79 -15.18 7.42 1.50
CA GLU A 79 -15.98 7.09 2.68
C GLU A 79 -16.03 8.26 3.68
N GLN A 80 -14.88 8.90 3.95
CA GLN A 80 -14.83 10.10 4.79
C GLN A 80 -15.64 11.27 4.21
N GLY A 81 -15.59 11.46 2.88
CA GLY A 81 -16.41 12.45 2.19
C GLY A 81 -17.92 12.19 2.29
N ASN A 82 -18.33 10.92 2.35
CA ASN A 82 -19.74 10.52 2.48
C ASN A 82 -20.27 10.69 3.90
N ILE A 83 -19.47 10.41 4.94
CA ILE A 83 -19.87 10.62 6.35
C ILE A 83 -20.08 12.11 6.68
N THR A 84 -19.40 13.01 5.95
CA THR A 84 -19.47 14.47 6.22
C THR A 84 -20.65 15.17 5.52
N LYS A 85 -21.44 14.49 4.69
CA LYS A 85 -22.69 15.07 4.13
C LYS A 85 -23.85 14.82 5.11
N PRO A 86 -24.40 15.84 5.79
CA PRO A 86 -25.59 15.64 6.61
C PRO A 86 -26.77 15.25 5.72
N GLU A 87 -27.33 14.07 5.96
CA GLU A 87 -28.63 13.67 5.41
C GLU A 87 -29.66 14.71 5.84
N ARG A 88 -30.22 15.45 4.87
CA ARG A 88 -31.29 16.40 5.14
C ARG A 88 -32.51 15.62 5.65
N PRO A 89 -33.09 15.96 6.82
CA PRO A 89 -34.26 15.25 7.31
C PRO A 89 -35.43 15.51 6.35
N VAL A 90 -35.94 14.43 5.76
CA VAL A 90 -37.16 14.44 4.94
C VAL A 90 -38.32 14.86 5.85
N LYS A 91 -38.78 16.11 5.70
CA LYS A 91 -39.98 16.60 6.38
C LYS A 91 -41.18 15.77 5.92
N LYS A 92 -41.65 14.85 6.77
CA LYS A 92 -42.95 14.20 6.61
C LYS A 92 -44.02 15.29 6.63
N ARG A 93 -44.64 15.55 5.48
CA ARG A 93 -45.85 16.38 5.40
C ARG A 93 -46.97 15.56 6.05
N HIS A 94 -47.50 16.07 7.16
CA HIS A 94 -48.72 15.57 7.77
C HIS A 94 -49.88 16.18 6.97
N GLU A 95 -50.60 15.38 6.20
CA GLU A 95 -51.91 15.78 5.68
C GLU A 95 -52.94 15.61 6.79
N PRO A 96 -53.81 16.60 7.04
CA PRO A 96 -54.92 16.42 7.96
C PRO A 96 -56.04 15.65 7.24
N GLU A 97 -56.50 14.57 7.87
CA GLU A 97 -57.72 13.86 7.47
C GLU A 97 -58.92 14.81 7.47
N ARG A 98 -59.74 14.74 6.41
CA ARG A 98 -61.03 15.41 6.34
C ARG A 98 -62.05 14.53 5.65
#